data_AF-A0A497LJL3-F1
#
_entry.id   AF-A0A497LJL3-F1
#
_cell.length_a   1.000
_cell.length_b   1.000
_cell.length_c   1.000
_cell.angle_alpha   90.00
_cell.angle_beta   90.00
_cell.angle_gamma   90.00
#
_symmetry.space_group_name_H-M   'P 1'
#
loop_
_entity.id
_entity.type
_entity.pdbx_description
1 polymer ?
#
loop_
_entity_poly.entity_id
_entity_poly.type
_entity_poly.pdbx_seq_one_letter_code
_entity_poly.pdbx_strand_id
1 'polypeptide(L)'
;MGGRIKVAIAGVGNCASALVQGVYYYRKGNNLPGLMREDFGGYKVTDIEFVAAFDVNREKIGKDLSEAIFTEPNCCVKFADVPKLGVKVLPAPILDGVAPHMKEPFRVYGDDTDPVDVAEVLKEVDADMLLNFVPVG
;
A
#
# COMPACT_ATOMS: atom_id res chain seq x y z
N MET A 1 18.05 -8.92 17.10
CA MET A 1 17.82 -7.62 16.44
C MET A 1 16.93 -7.91 15.25
N GLY A 2 15.71 -7.36 15.21
CA GLY A 2 14.81 -7.56 14.08
C GLY A 2 15.42 -6.94 12.82
N GLY A 3 15.40 -7.67 11.71
CA GLY A 3 15.73 -7.12 10.41
C GLY A 3 14.63 -6.16 9.92
N ARG A 4 14.81 -5.58 8.73
CA ARG A 4 13.70 -4.89 8.06
C ARG A 4 12.60 -5.89 7.71
N ILE A 5 11.35 -5.42 7.69
CA ILE A 5 10.19 -6.17 7.23
C ILE A 5 9.76 -5.59 5.88
N LYS A 6 9.93 -6.38 4.83
CA LYS A 6 9.54 -6.04 3.46
C LYS A 6 8.06 -6.29 3.26
N VAL A 7 7.28 -5.21 3.19
CA VAL A 7 5.82 -5.23 3.11
C VAL A 7 5.36 -4.88 1.70
N ALA A 8 4.53 -5.74 1.12
CA ALA A 8 3.75 -5.47 -0.08
C ALA A 8 2.30 -5.10 0.29
N ILE A 9 1.64 -4.30 -0.55
CA ILE A 9 0.24 -3.87 -0.34
C ILE A 9 -0.63 -4.27 -1.54
N ALA A 10 -1.71 -5.01 -1.30
CA ALA A 10 -2.79 -5.19 -2.25
C ALA A 10 -3.96 -4.25 -1.92
N GLY A 11 -4.27 -3.32 -2.83
CA GLY A 11 -5.29 -2.28 -2.63
C GLY A 11 -4.72 -1.04 -1.95
N VAL A 12 -4.45 0.01 -2.72
CA VAL A 12 -3.87 1.28 -2.25
C VAL A 12 -5.01 2.24 -1.85
N GLY A 13 -5.90 1.78 -0.97
CA GLY A 13 -7.06 2.53 -0.48
C GLY A 13 -6.76 3.46 0.70
N ASN A 14 -7.81 3.91 1.39
CA ASN A 14 -7.68 4.74 2.60
C ASN A 14 -6.90 4.06 3.73
N CYS A 15 -7.06 2.75 3.92
CA CYS A 15 -6.29 1.99 4.92
C CYS A 15 -4.80 1.97 4.60
N ALA A 16 -4.43 1.74 3.33
CA ALA A 16 -3.05 1.83 2.88
C ALA A 16 -2.50 3.25 3.07
N SER A 17 -3.29 4.28 2.78
CA SER A 17 -2.89 5.68 3.01
C SER A 17 -2.60 5.97 4.47
N ALA A 18 -3.49 5.57 5.38
CA ALA A 18 -3.27 5.73 6.82
C ALA A 18 -2.05 4.95 7.31
N LEU A 19 -1.84 3.72 6.84
CA LEU A 19 -0.69 2.90 7.21
C LEU A 19 0.63 3.52 6.76
N VAL A 20 0.76 3.86 5.46
CA VAL A 20 1.99 4.43 4.92
C VAL A 20 2.30 5.75 5.62
N GLN A 21 1.32 6.64 5.77
CA GLN A 21 1.51 7.88 6.53
C GLN A 21 1.92 7.61 7.99
N GLY A 22 1.27 6.65 8.66
CA GLY A 22 1.57 6.24 10.03
C GLY A 22 3.01 5.80 10.21
N VAL A 23 3.53 4.98 9.29
CA VAL A 23 4.93 4.53 9.31
C VAL A 23 5.88 5.73 9.34
N TYR A 24 5.64 6.76 8.53
CA TYR A 24 6.48 7.96 8.47
C TYR A 24 6.23 8.94 9.63
N TYR A 25 4.99 9.06 10.08
CA TYR A 25 4.60 9.89 11.21
C TYR A 25 5.36 9.46 12.48
N TYR A 26 5.34 8.17 12.78
CA TYR A 26 5.92 7.63 14.01
C TYR A 26 7.45 7.51 13.99
N ARG A 27 8.12 7.70 12.83
CA ARG A 27 9.61 7.68 12.78
C ARG A 27 10.27 8.76 13.62
N LYS A 28 9.57 9.88 13.86
CA LYS A 28 10.10 11.02 14.63
C LYS A 28 10.18 10.74 16.14
N GLY A 29 9.60 9.64 16.60
CA GLY A 29 9.63 9.20 18.00
C GLY A 29 8.84 10.09 18.94
N ASN A 30 8.51 9.51 20.11
CA ASN A 30 7.74 10.04 21.23
C ASN A 30 6.21 9.98 21.05
N ASN A 31 5.58 9.16 21.91
CA ASN A 31 4.15 8.94 22.04
C ASN A 31 3.49 8.30 20.80
N LEU A 32 3.18 7.01 20.88
CA LEU A 32 2.63 6.19 19.79
C LEU A 32 1.15 5.83 20.05
N PRO A 33 0.22 6.79 20.08
CA PRO A 33 -1.19 6.49 20.31
C PRO A 33 -1.70 5.53 19.24
N GLY A 34 -2.40 4.48 19.65
CA GLY A 34 -2.92 3.42 18.76
C GLY A 34 -2.00 2.22 18.59
N LEU A 35 -0.71 2.31 18.98
CA LEU A 35 0.19 1.16 19.02
C LEU A 35 0.28 0.60 20.44
N MET A 36 0.03 -0.71 20.59
CA MET A 36 0.11 -1.38 21.90
C MET A 36 1.54 -1.42 22.46
N ARG A 37 2.53 -1.48 21.58
CA ARG A 37 3.96 -1.58 21.90
C ARG A 37 4.77 -0.77 20.90
N GLU A 38 5.80 -0.09 21.37
CA GLU A 38 6.81 0.57 20.52
C GLU A 38 7.74 -0.45 19.84
N ASP A 39 8.06 -1.53 20.57
CA ASP A 39 8.85 -2.66 20.11
C ASP A 39 8.01 -3.93 20.24
N PHE A 40 7.73 -4.57 19.11
CA PHE A 40 6.97 -5.80 19.02
C PHE A 40 7.89 -6.95 18.61
N GLY A 41 8.44 -7.67 19.60
CA GLY A 41 9.30 -8.84 19.34
C GLY A 41 10.64 -8.49 18.69
N GLY A 42 11.16 -7.28 18.91
CA GLY A 42 12.37 -6.75 18.30
C GLY A 42 12.15 -5.95 17.02
N TYR A 43 10.89 -5.71 16.64
CA TYR A 43 10.51 -4.92 15.47
C TYR A 43 9.83 -3.61 15.88
N LYS A 44 10.25 -2.52 15.26
CA LYS A 44 9.70 -1.17 15.42
C LYS A 44 9.01 -0.74 14.14
N VAL A 45 8.19 0.31 14.23
CA VAL A 45 7.55 0.93 13.05
C VAL A 45 8.58 1.36 11.99
N THR A 46 9.77 1.78 12.44
CA THR A 46 10.88 2.16 11.56
C THR A 46 11.43 1.02 10.71
N ASP A 47 11.16 -0.23 11.10
CA ASP A 47 11.68 -1.42 10.42
C ASP A 47 10.80 -1.84 9.24
N ILE A 48 9.62 -1.22 9.08
CA ILE A 48 8.73 -1.45 7.94
C ILE A 48 9.28 -0.77 6.69
N GLU A 49 9.50 -1.57 5.65
CA GLU A 49 9.90 -1.15 4.32
C GLU A 49 8.86 -1.59 3.30
N PHE A 50 8.26 -0.64 2.59
CA PHE A 50 7.35 -0.97 1.49
C PHE A 50 8.17 -1.37 0.26
N VAL A 51 7.84 -2.51 -0.35
CA VAL A 51 8.60 -3.07 -1.48
C VAL A 51 7.77 -3.25 -2.75
N ALA A 52 6.45 -3.40 -2.62
CA ALA A 52 5.54 -3.53 -3.75
C ALA A 52 4.15 -2.99 -3.39
N ALA A 53 3.41 -2.53 -4.39
CA ALA A 53 2.02 -2.11 -4.24
C ALA A 53 1.23 -2.45 -5.50
N PHE A 54 -0.01 -2.89 -5.31
CA PHE A 54 -0.90 -3.34 -6.38
C PHE A 54 -2.25 -2.65 -6.27
N ASP A 55 -2.79 -2.16 -7.39
CA ASP A 55 -4.13 -1.56 -7.44
C ASP A 55 -4.74 -1.78 -8.83
N VAL A 56 -6.06 -1.60 -8.94
CA VAL A 56 -6.82 -1.67 -10.19
C VAL A 56 -7.20 -0.28 -10.71
N ASN A 57 -7.00 0.77 -9.91
CA ASN A 57 -7.30 2.14 -10.27
C ASN A 57 -6.24 2.70 -11.23
N ARG A 58 -6.68 3.05 -12.44
CA ARG A 58 -5.83 3.58 -13.53
C ARG A 58 -5.06 4.84 -13.18
N GLU A 59 -5.54 5.62 -12.23
CA GLU A 59 -4.87 6.85 -11.80
C GLU A 59 -3.83 6.60 -10.71
N LYS A 60 -3.85 5.44 -10.05
CA LYS A 60 -2.84 5.04 -9.06
C LYS A 60 -1.73 4.24 -9.72
N ILE A 61 -2.07 3.36 -10.66
CA ILE A 61 -1.12 2.55 -11.40
C ILE A 61 -0.09 3.45 -12.07
N GLY A 62 1.17 3.09 -11.89
CA GLY A 62 2.30 3.82 -12.45
C GLY A 62 2.91 4.90 -11.56
N LYS A 63 2.19 5.37 -10.54
CA LYS A 63 2.69 6.36 -9.58
C LYS A 63 3.58 5.72 -8.52
N ASP A 64 4.40 6.53 -7.88
CA ASP A 64 5.06 6.14 -6.64
C ASP A 64 4.01 5.94 -5.54
N LEU A 65 4.22 4.96 -4.66
CA LEU A 65 3.33 4.70 -3.53
C LEU A 65 3.14 5.95 -2.65
N SER A 66 4.16 6.82 -2.52
CA SER A 66 4.03 8.09 -1.79
C SER A 66 2.99 9.05 -2.38
N GLU A 67 2.71 8.93 -3.68
CA GLU A 67 1.75 9.76 -4.42
C GLU A 67 0.39 9.06 -4.56
N ALA A 68 0.41 7.74 -4.80
CA ALA A 68 -0.79 6.94 -5.00
C ALA A 68 -1.71 6.92 -3.77
N ILE A 69 -1.14 6.96 -2.55
CA ILE A 69 -1.92 7.00 -1.30
C ILE A 69 -2.79 8.26 -1.16
N PHE A 70 -2.48 9.33 -1.89
CA PHE A 70 -3.24 10.58 -1.92
C PHE A 70 -4.08 10.74 -3.19
N THR A 71 -4.06 9.76 -4.09
CA THR A 71 -4.83 9.81 -5.33
C THR A 71 -6.28 9.40 -5.08
N GLU A 72 -7.22 10.16 -5.64
CA GLU A 72 -8.65 9.86 -5.57
C GLU A 72 -8.96 8.42 -6.04
N PRO A 73 -9.98 7.74 -5.48
CA PRO A 73 -10.97 8.25 -4.52
C PRO A 73 -10.51 8.20 -3.06
N ASN A 74 -9.21 8.04 -2.78
CA ASN A 74 -8.75 8.14 -1.40
C ASN A 74 -9.07 9.53 -0.83
N CYS A 75 -9.56 9.54 0.41
CA CYS A 75 -9.94 10.72 1.16
C CYS A 75 -9.40 10.69 2.61
N CYS A 76 -8.46 9.79 2.89
CA CYS A 76 -7.74 9.74 4.15
C CYS A 76 -7.11 11.10 4.44
N VAL A 77 -7.29 11.61 5.66
CA VAL A 77 -6.68 12.87 6.09
C VAL A 77 -5.17 12.80 5.92
N LYS A 78 -4.57 13.84 5.34
CA LYS A 78 -3.12 13.96 5.27
C LYS A 78 -2.58 14.44 6.62
N PHE A 79 -1.89 13.57 7.36
CA PHE A 79 -1.30 13.87 8.66
C PHE A 79 0.23 13.65 8.70
N ALA A 80 0.81 13.12 7.63
CA ALA A 80 2.26 13.02 7.47
C ALA A 80 2.69 13.26 6.02
N ASP A 81 3.89 13.80 5.86
CA ASP A 81 4.58 13.80 4.57
C ASP A 81 5.32 12.48 4.38
N VAL A 82 5.18 11.90 3.20
CA VAL A 82 5.81 10.63 2.80
C VAL A 82 6.84 10.95 1.73
N PRO A 83 8.14 10.67 1.94
CA PRO A 83 9.15 10.86 0.91
C PRO A 83 8.89 9.89 -0.25
N LYS A 84 9.45 10.19 -1.42
CA LYS A 84 9.42 9.27 -2.56
C LYS A 84 9.98 7.90 -2.16
N LEU A 85 9.23 6.83 -2.40
CA LEU A 85 9.57 5.49 -1.91
C LEU A 85 10.33 4.66 -2.94
N GLY A 86 10.23 5.00 -4.22
CA GLY A 86 10.73 4.16 -5.31
C GLY A 86 9.85 2.93 -5.57
N VAL A 87 8.69 2.84 -4.92
CA VAL A 87 7.73 1.73 -5.04
C VAL A 87 6.65 2.14 -6.02
N LYS A 88 6.69 1.62 -7.24
CA LYS A 88 5.66 1.88 -8.25
C LYS A 88 4.42 1.03 -7.97
N VAL A 89 3.23 1.62 -8.07
CA VAL A 89 1.97 0.85 -8.03
C VAL A 89 1.81 0.10 -9.34
N LEU A 90 1.66 -1.22 -9.25
CA LEU A 90 1.53 -2.13 -10.38
C LEU A 90 0.07 -2.48 -10.65
N PRO A 91 -0.31 -2.73 -11.92
CA PRO A 91 -1.66 -3.15 -12.27
C PRO A 91 -1.93 -4.54 -11.71
N ALA A 92 -2.88 -4.64 -10.77
CA ALA A 92 -3.33 -5.89 -10.18
C ALA A 92 -4.40 -6.55 -11.06
N PRO A 93 -4.49 -7.89 -11.13
CA PRO A 93 -5.59 -8.54 -11.84
C PRO A 93 -6.96 -8.11 -11.28
N ILE A 94 -7.87 -7.75 -12.17
CA ILE A 94 -9.27 -7.47 -11.82
C ILE A 94 -9.99 -8.82 -11.65
N LEU A 95 -10.30 -9.18 -10.41
CA LEU A 95 -11.04 -10.39 -10.02
C LEU A 95 -12.39 -10.01 -9.39
N ASP A 96 -12.78 -10.68 -8.30
CA ASP A 96 -13.99 -10.44 -7.52
C ASP A 96 -13.93 -9.18 -6.63
N GLY A 97 -12.73 -8.67 -6.34
CA GLY A 97 -12.53 -7.42 -5.59
C GLY A 97 -13.08 -6.14 -6.25
N VAL A 98 -13.68 -6.24 -7.44
CA VAL A 98 -14.36 -5.14 -8.13
C VAL A 98 -15.74 -5.59 -8.61
N ALA A 99 -16.78 -5.24 -7.85
CA ALA A 99 -18.15 -5.44 -8.31
C ALA A 99 -18.49 -4.52 -9.51
N PRO A 100 -19.48 -4.86 -10.36
CA PRO A 100 -19.83 -4.05 -11.54
C PRO A 100 -20.09 -2.56 -11.25
N HIS A 101 -20.71 -2.26 -10.11
CA HIS A 101 -21.00 -0.88 -9.68
C HIS A 101 -19.77 -0.12 -9.13
N MET A 102 -18.67 -0.83 -8.84
CA MET A 102 -17.42 -0.24 -8.32
C MET A 102 -16.46 0.19 -9.42
N LYS A 103 -16.62 -0.30 -10.66
CA LYS A 103 -15.71 -0.02 -11.77
C LYS A 103 -15.48 1.48 -11.99
N GLU A 104 -16.55 2.26 -12.02
CA GLU A 104 -16.49 3.70 -12.23
C GLU A 104 -15.97 4.45 -10.98
N PRO A 105 -16.52 4.24 -9.75
CA PRO A 105 -16.00 4.88 -8.55
C PRO A 105 -14.52 4.60 -8.26
N PHE A 106 -14.05 3.37 -8.55
CA PHE A 106 -12.65 2.98 -8.33
C PHE A 106 -11.76 3.33 -9.51
N ARG A 107 -12.30 3.94 -10.57
CA ARG A 107 -11.56 4.34 -11.77
C ARG A 107 -10.74 3.18 -12.32
N VAL A 108 -11.39 2.02 -12.44
CA VAL A 108 -10.70 0.78 -12.84
C VAL A 108 -10.10 0.94 -14.24
N TYR A 109 -8.92 0.35 -14.45
CA TYR A 109 -8.26 0.35 -15.76
C TYR A 109 -9.03 -0.48 -16.80
N GLY A 110 -8.82 -0.20 -18.08
CA GLY A 110 -9.50 -0.87 -19.19
C GLY A 110 -8.67 -1.99 -19.82
N ASP A 111 -9.13 -2.51 -20.95
CA ASP A 111 -8.46 -3.64 -21.64
C ASP A 111 -7.09 -3.27 -22.25
N ASP A 112 -6.64 -2.02 -22.10
CA ASP A 112 -5.34 -1.50 -22.54
C ASP A 112 -4.21 -1.70 -21.52
N THR A 113 -4.51 -2.27 -20.35
CA THR A 113 -3.55 -2.51 -19.27
C THR A 113 -3.50 -4.00 -18.91
N ASP A 114 -2.36 -4.62 -19.13
CA ASP A 114 -2.10 -6.00 -18.70
C ASP A 114 -1.72 -6.04 -17.20
N PRO A 115 -2.38 -6.88 -16.38
CA PRO A 115 -1.99 -7.07 -14.99
C PRO A 115 -0.65 -7.82 -14.88
N VAL A 116 0.09 -7.52 -13.82
CA VAL A 116 1.32 -8.26 -13.48
C VAL A 116 0.99 -9.63 -12.88
N ASP A 117 1.93 -10.57 -12.97
CA ASP A 117 1.92 -11.75 -12.11
C ASP A 117 2.36 -11.34 -10.70
N VAL A 118 1.37 -11.24 -9.80
CA VAL A 118 1.59 -10.82 -8.40
C VAL A 118 2.56 -11.76 -7.69
N ALA A 119 2.51 -13.07 -7.96
CA ALA A 119 3.36 -14.05 -7.28
C ALA A 119 4.81 -13.94 -7.75
N GLU A 120 5.05 -13.70 -9.04
CA GLU A 120 6.39 -13.40 -9.57
C GLU A 120 6.95 -12.13 -8.92
N VAL A 121 6.19 -11.02 -8.93
CA VAL A 121 6.64 -9.74 -8.34
C VAL A 121 6.99 -9.90 -6.87
N LEU A 122 6.16 -10.57 -6.08
CA LEU A 122 6.42 -10.78 -4.64
C LEU A 122 7.72 -11.56 -4.39
N LYS A 123 8.04 -12.54 -5.24
CA LYS A 123 9.33 -13.27 -5.18
C LYS A 123 10.49 -12.37 -5.57
N GLU A 124 10.36 -11.60 -6.64
CA GLU A 124 11.42 -10.70 -7.14
C GLU A 124 11.80 -9.63 -6.11
N VAL A 125 10.81 -9.07 -5.40
CA VAL A 125 11.06 -8.08 -4.35
C VAL A 125 11.40 -8.71 -2.99
N ASP A 126 11.39 -10.04 -2.90
CA ASP A 126 11.66 -10.81 -1.68
C ASP A 126 10.79 -10.33 -0.51
N ALA A 127 9.48 -10.23 -0.73
CA ALA A 127 8.54 -9.71 0.27
C ALA A 127 8.36 -10.69 1.45
N ASP A 128 8.46 -10.17 2.67
CA ASP A 128 8.19 -10.92 3.90
C ASP A 128 6.69 -11.06 4.19
N MET A 129 5.90 -10.06 3.75
CA MET A 129 4.48 -9.94 4.07
C MET A 129 3.70 -9.25 2.95
N LEU A 130 2.51 -9.74 2.65
CA LEU A 130 1.50 -9.04 1.85
C LEU A 130 0.34 -8.59 2.76
N LEU A 131 0.04 -7.30 2.75
CA LEU A 131 -1.15 -6.75 3.38
C LEU A 131 -2.28 -6.67 2.36
N ASN A 132 -3.40 -7.31 2.69
CA ASN A 132 -4.58 -7.32 1.84
C ASN A 132 -5.62 -6.28 2.31
N PHE A 133 -5.78 -5.21 1.53
CA PHE A 133 -6.79 -4.17 1.69
C PHE A 133 -7.74 -4.09 0.49
N VAL A 134 -7.90 -5.18 -0.25
CA VAL A 134 -8.94 -5.24 -1.28
C VAL A 134 -10.33 -5.05 -0.65
N PRO A 135 -11.31 -4.54 -1.42
CA PRO A 135 -12.68 -4.36 -0.96
C PRO A 135 -13.28 -5.65 -0.37
N VAL A 136 -14.27 -5.49 0.50
CA VAL A 136 -15.04 -6.62 1.03
C VAL A 136 -15.87 -7.22 -0.12
N GLY A 137 -15.67 -8.50 -0.43
CA GLY A 137 -16.42 -9.23 -1.45
C GLY A 137 -15.58 -10.28 -2.13
#